data_AF-A0A0J7YP49-F1
#
_entry.id   AF-A0A0J7YP49-F1
#
_cell.length_a   1.000
_cell.length_b   1.000
_cell.length_c   1.000
_cell.angle_alpha   90.00
_cell.angle_beta   90.00
_cell.angle_gamma   90.00
#
_symmetry.space_group_name_H-M   'P 1'
#
loop_
_entity.id
_entity.type
_entity.pdbx_description
1 polymer ?
#
loop_
_entity_poly.entity_id
_entity_poly.type
_entity_poly.pdbx_seq_one_letter_code
_entity_poly.pdbx_strand_id
1 'polypeptide(L)'
;MRVKTDGKQKKSPMVVVRAKPGHLSKALVSFGGRTEQAAIGRSGVSSRKREGDGATPIASMQLLYGYIRADRIAPPVTALRLQAIQPTMFWCDEPSHATYNRPVSAPFQPSHERMSRDDG
;
A
#
# COMPACT_ATOMS: atom_id res chain seq x y z
N MET A 1 -17.10 -21.79 38.15
CA MET A 1 -15.66 -21.55 37.90
C MET A 1 -15.49 -21.23 36.41
N ARG A 2 -15.33 -19.96 36.04
CA ARG A 2 -15.27 -19.55 34.62
C ARG A 2 -13.81 -19.64 34.20
N VAL A 3 -13.48 -20.62 33.36
CA VAL A 3 -12.13 -20.78 32.80
C VAL A 3 -11.87 -19.56 31.91
N LYS A 4 -11.02 -18.64 32.36
CA LYS A 4 -10.45 -17.61 31.50
C LYS A 4 -9.48 -18.31 30.56
N THR A 5 -9.89 -18.55 29.33
CA THR A 5 -8.97 -18.92 28.27
C THR A 5 -8.10 -17.71 27.97
N ASP A 6 -6.88 -17.72 28.51
CA ASP A 6 -5.81 -16.80 28.13
C ASP A 6 -5.37 -17.17 26.71
N GLY A 7 -6.18 -16.78 25.74
CA GLY A 7 -5.89 -16.96 24.33
C GLY A 7 -4.78 -16.00 23.93
N LYS A 8 -3.52 -16.44 23.98
CA LYS A 8 -2.44 -15.80 23.22
C LYS A 8 -2.92 -15.64 21.78
N GLN A 9 -3.33 -14.43 21.38
CA GLN A 9 -3.69 -14.14 20.01
C GLN A 9 -2.47 -14.47 19.14
N LYS A 10 -2.60 -15.50 18.29
CA LYS A 10 -1.62 -15.76 17.24
C LYS A 10 -1.49 -14.48 16.41
N LYS A 11 -0.28 -13.95 16.29
CA LYS A 11 0.01 -12.83 15.39
C LYS A 11 -0.32 -13.29 13.97
N SER A 12 -1.48 -12.90 13.47
CA SER A 12 -1.83 -13.11 12.07
C SER A 12 -1.05 -12.09 11.23
N PRO A 13 -0.37 -12.51 10.16
CA PRO A 13 0.26 -11.58 9.22
C PRO A 13 -0.77 -10.85 8.34
N MET A 14 -2.06 -11.10 8.54
CA MET A 14 -3.13 -10.56 7.73
C MET A 14 -3.49 -9.14 8.17
N VAL A 15 -3.45 -8.23 7.20
CA VAL A 15 -4.07 -6.91 7.29
C VAL A 15 -5.47 -7.01 6.69
N VAL A 16 -6.50 -6.67 7.45
CA VAL A 16 -7.88 -6.68 6.97
C VAL A 16 -8.37 -5.24 6.83
N VAL A 17 -8.81 -4.88 5.63
CA VAL A 17 -9.41 -3.56 5.36
C VAL A 17 -10.90 -3.73 5.13
N ARG A 18 -11.73 -2.97 5.86
CA ARG A 18 -13.19 -2.93 5.67
C ARG A 18 -13.66 -1.49 5.50
N ALA A 19 -14.57 -1.26 4.56
CA ALA A 19 -15.22 0.05 4.44
C ALA A 19 -15.90 0.43 5.75
N LYS A 20 -15.76 1.68 6.17
CA LYS A 20 -16.43 2.19 7.36
C LYS A 20 -17.91 2.41 7.02
N PRO A 21 -18.86 1.83 7.77
CA PRO A 21 -20.28 2.01 7.50
C PRO A 21 -20.67 3.49 7.41
N GLY A 22 -21.49 3.84 6.41
CA GLY A 22 -21.95 5.20 6.18
C GLY A 22 -20.91 6.18 5.60
N HIS A 23 -19.70 5.73 5.28
CA HIS A 23 -18.66 6.59 4.70
C HIS A 23 -17.99 5.95 3.49
N LEU A 24 -18.22 6.50 2.29
CA LEU A 24 -17.72 5.92 1.04
C LEU A 24 -16.19 5.86 0.95
N SER A 25 -15.48 6.89 1.42
CA SER A 25 -14.01 7.00 1.29
C SER A 25 -13.24 6.65 2.56
N LYS A 26 -13.90 6.11 3.59
CA LYS A 26 -13.26 5.76 4.88
C LYS A 26 -13.30 4.26 5.09
N ALA A 27 -12.30 3.76 5.79
CA ALA A 27 -12.16 2.35 6.15
C ALA A 27 -11.66 2.17 7.59
N LEU A 28 -11.80 0.94 8.07
CA LEU A 28 -11.15 0.42 9.26
C LEU A 28 -10.11 -0.61 8.80
N VAL A 29 -8.87 -0.45 9.26
CA VAL A 29 -7.77 -1.38 8.99
C VAL A 29 -7.39 -2.10 10.26
N SER A 30 -7.42 -3.43 10.24
CA SER A 30 -7.15 -4.28 11.40
C SER A 30 -5.94 -5.16 11.17
N PHE A 31 -4.99 -5.14 12.11
CA PHE A 31 -3.75 -5.94 12.08
C PHE A 31 -3.17 -6.04 13.49
N GLY A 32 -2.51 -7.16 13.81
CA GLY A 32 -1.79 -7.30 15.09
C GLY A 32 -2.64 -7.04 16.35
N GLY A 33 -3.95 -7.31 16.30
CA GLY A 33 -4.88 -7.06 17.41
C GLY A 33 -5.32 -5.60 17.58
N ARG A 34 -4.96 -4.71 16.65
CA ARG A 34 -5.35 -3.29 16.63
C ARG A 34 -6.25 -2.98 15.44
N THR A 35 -7.03 -1.91 15.55
CA THR A 35 -7.87 -1.40 14.47
C THR A 35 -7.73 0.12 14.40
N GLU A 36 -7.37 0.63 13.22
CA GLU A 36 -7.15 2.06 12.99
C GLU A 36 -8.08 2.59 11.89
N GLN A 37 -8.27 3.91 11.85
CA GLN A 37 -8.95 4.56 10.73
C GLN A 37 -8.04 4.65 9.51
N ALA A 38 -8.60 4.42 8.33
CA ALA A 38 -7.90 4.51 7.06
C ALA A 38 -8.75 5.22 6.01
N ALA A 39 -8.10 5.67 4.94
CA ALA A 39 -8.76 6.13 3.74
C ALA A 39 -8.82 5.00 2.69
N ILE A 40 -9.88 4.99 1.90
CA ILE A 40 -10.02 4.17 0.68
C ILE A 40 -10.41 5.07 -0.47
N GLY A 41 -10.47 4.51 -1.68
CA GLY A 41 -10.81 5.24 -2.89
C GLY A 41 -12.10 6.06 -2.74
N ARG A 42 -12.14 7.24 -3.37
CA ARG A 42 -13.29 8.16 -3.33
C ARG A 42 -14.61 7.52 -3.75
N SER A 43 -14.54 6.48 -4.58
CA SER A 43 -15.69 5.71 -5.08
C SER A 43 -16.00 4.46 -4.23
N GLY A 44 -15.37 4.32 -3.07
CA GLY A 44 -15.53 3.17 -2.18
C GLY A 44 -14.78 1.93 -2.65
N VAL A 45 -15.40 0.76 -2.48
CA VAL A 45 -14.80 -0.54 -2.84
C VAL A 45 -15.49 -1.15 -4.05
N SER A 46 -14.73 -1.85 -4.90
CA SER A 46 -15.28 -2.51 -6.09
C SER A 46 -14.59 -3.83 -6.38
N SER A 47 -15.37 -4.85 -6.77
CA SER A 47 -14.85 -6.09 -7.35
C SER A 47 -14.52 -5.96 -8.84
N ARG A 48 -14.91 -4.86 -9.48
CA ARG A 48 -14.66 -4.55 -10.90
C ARG A 48 -13.77 -3.31 -11.05
N LYS A 49 -12.65 -3.30 -10.33
CA LYS A 49 -11.68 -2.18 -10.33
C LYS A 49 -11.16 -1.91 -11.74
N ARG A 50 -11.16 -0.65 -12.16
CA ARG A 50 -10.57 -0.15 -13.42
C ARG A 50 -9.69 1.06 -13.17
N GLU A 51 -8.70 1.31 -14.00
CA GLU A 51 -7.91 2.54 -13.89
C GLU A 51 -8.82 3.79 -13.95
N GLY A 52 -8.52 4.81 -13.13
CA GLY A 52 -9.29 6.05 -13.07
C GLY A 52 -10.60 6.01 -12.28
N ASP A 53 -11.17 4.83 -11.99
CA ASP A 53 -12.49 4.69 -11.33
C ASP A 53 -12.54 5.22 -9.88
N GLY A 54 -11.38 5.41 -9.24
CA GLY A 54 -11.26 5.89 -7.88
C GLY A 54 -11.74 4.91 -6.81
N ALA A 55 -11.88 3.62 -7.11
CA ALA A 55 -12.28 2.59 -6.14
C ALA A 55 -11.07 1.86 -5.51
N THR A 56 -11.23 1.31 -4.31
CA THR A 56 -10.30 0.31 -3.75
C THR A 56 -10.76 -1.09 -4.15
N PRO A 57 -9.88 -1.96 -4.69
CA PRO A 57 -10.28 -3.30 -5.10
C PRO A 57 -10.72 -4.16 -3.91
N ILE A 58 -11.75 -4.98 -4.12
CA ILE A 58 -12.09 -6.09 -3.23
C ILE A 58 -11.27 -7.30 -3.66
N ALA A 59 -10.13 -7.51 -3.01
CA ALA A 59 -9.21 -8.61 -3.33
C ALA A 59 -8.39 -9.03 -2.09
N SER A 60 -7.93 -10.28 -2.10
CA SER A 60 -6.84 -10.72 -1.22
C SER A 60 -5.52 -10.48 -1.95
N MET A 61 -4.61 -9.73 -1.34
CA MET A 61 -3.35 -9.31 -1.97
C MET A 61 -2.17 -9.56 -1.03
N GLN A 62 -1.03 -9.96 -1.59
CA GLN A 62 0.21 -10.11 -0.84
C GLN A 62 1.00 -8.79 -0.84
N LEU A 63 1.53 -8.40 0.31
CA LEU A 63 2.55 -7.34 0.38
C LEU A 63 3.87 -7.92 -0.11
N LEU A 64 4.37 -7.43 -1.25
CA LEU A 64 5.56 -7.98 -1.90
C LEU A 64 6.85 -7.36 -1.34
N TYR A 65 6.92 -6.03 -1.40
CA TYR A 65 8.05 -5.21 -0.95
C TYR A 65 7.58 -3.75 -0.89
N GLY A 66 8.44 -2.86 -0.40
CA GLY A 66 8.20 -1.43 -0.38
C GLY A 66 9.45 -0.64 -0.76
N TYR A 67 9.26 0.66 -0.97
CA TYR A 67 10.33 1.63 -1.17
C TYR A 67 10.41 2.55 0.04
N ILE A 68 11.61 2.99 0.40
CA ILE A 68 11.84 3.85 1.55
C ILE A 68 12.72 5.05 1.19
N ARG A 69 12.34 6.22 1.69
CA ARG A 69 13.17 7.43 1.76
C ARG A 69 14.16 7.29 2.91
N ALA A 70 15.21 6.49 2.71
CA ALA A 70 16.26 6.25 3.71
C ALA A 70 17.04 7.54 4.06
N ASP A 71 16.95 8.56 3.20
CA ASP A 71 17.44 9.92 3.42
C ASP A 71 16.55 10.73 4.39
N ARG A 72 15.30 10.34 4.60
CA ARG A 72 14.35 11.04 5.49
C ARG A 72 14.04 10.29 6.79
N ILE A 73 13.98 8.96 6.73
CA ILE A 73 13.62 8.11 7.87
C ILE A 73 14.54 6.90 8.00
N ALA A 74 14.82 6.50 9.24
CA ALA A 74 15.50 5.25 9.51
C ALA A 74 14.61 4.07 9.05
N PRO A 75 15.19 3.03 8.41
CA PRO A 75 14.43 1.84 8.04
C PRO A 75 13.75 1.20 9.26
N PRO A 76 12.43 0.94 9.20
CA PRO A 76 11.75 0.27 10.30
C PRO A 76 12.20 -1.18 10.41
N VAL A 77 12.14 -1.74 11.61
CA VAL A 77 12.32 -3.18 11.82
C VAL A 77 11.08 -3.90 11.30
N THR A 78 11.20 -4.53 10.13
CA THR A 78 10.09 -5.22 9.47
C THR A 78 10.59 -6.44 8.69
N ALA A 79 9.70 -7.43 8.52
CA ALA A 79 9.95 -8.57 7.64
C ALA A 79 9.68 -8.22 6.16
N LEU A 80 9.03 -7.09 5.87
CA LEU A 80 8.80 -6.64 4.51
C LEU A 80 10.11 -6.16 3.90
N ARG A 81 10.48 -6.67 2.72
CA ARG A 81 11.64 -6.18 1.99
C ARG A 81 11.43 -4.71 1.63
N LEU A 82 12.34 -3.84 2.05
CA LEU A 82 12.34 -2.42 1.70
C LEU A 82 13.55 -2.09 0.85
N GLN A 83 13.35 -1.32 -0.23
CA GLN A 83 14.41 -0.81 -1.09
C GLN A 83 14.56 0.70 -0.91
N ALA A 84 15.77 1.15 -0.61
CA ALA A 84 16.06 2.58 -0.51
C ALA A 84 15.90 3.25 -1.89
N ILE A 85 15.09 4.30 -1.96
CA ILE A 85 14.89 5.09 -3.17
C ILE A 85 16.19 5.82 -3.51
N GLN A 86 16.65 5.67 -4.75
CA GLN A 86 17.78 6.42 -5.29
C GLN A 86 17.28 7.58 -6.17
N PRO A 87 18.05 8.67 -6.32
CA PRO A 87 17.69 9.81 -7.19
C PRO A 87 17.45 9.42 -8.65
N THR A 88 18.04 8.32 -9.11
CA THR A 88 17.92 7.80 -10.47
C THR A 88 16.73 6.85 -10.67
N MET A 89 15.95 6.55 -9.63
CA MET A 89 14.80 5.65 -9.74
C MET A 89 13.54 6.41 -10.15
N PHE A 90 12.85 5.88 -11.15
CA PHE A 90 11.58 6.42 -11.65
C PHE A 90 10.49 5.36 -11.67
N TRP A 91 9.24 5.78 -11.76
CA TRP A 91 8.07 4.94 -12.00
C TRP A 91 7.45 5.30 -13.35
N CYS A 92 7.38 4.35 -14.27
CA CYS A 92 6.83 4.63 -15.60
C CYS A 92 5.30 4.73 -15.54
N ASP A 93 4.77 5.89 -15.94
CA ASP A 93 3.35 6.21 -16.01
C ASP A 93 2.83 6.36 -17.46
N GLU A 94 3.67 6.09 -18.46
CA GLU A 94 3.30 6.05 -19.88
C GLU A 94 2.47 4.80 -20.22
N PRO A 95 1.14 4.92 -20.50
CA PRO A 95 0.27 3.75 -20.69
C PRO A 95 0.61 2.91 -21.91
N SER A 96 1.21 3.52 -22.93
CA SER A 96 1.61 2.85 -24.17
C SER A 96 2.94 2.11 -24.06
N HIS A 97 3.69 2.29 -22.96
CA HIS A 97 5.03 1.73 -22.81
C HIS A 97 5.01 0.32 -22.18
N ALA A 98 5.92 -0.55 -22.62
CA ALA A 98 6.00 -1.94 -22.13
C ALA A 98 6.34 -2.07 -20.63
N THR A 99 6.82 -1.00 -20.02
CA THR A 99 7.12 -0.90 -18.59
C THR A 99 6.10 -0.07 -17.82
N TYR A 100 4.90 0.18 -18.36
CA TYR A 100 3.84 0.88 -17.65
C TYR A 100 3.59 0.25 -16.25
N ASN A 101 3.45 1.10 -15.23
CA ASN A 101 3.32 0.70 -13.82
C ASN A 101 4.46 -0.20 -13.30
N ARG A 102 5.70 0.09 -13.70
CA ARG A 102 6.91 -0.58 -13.23
C ARG A 102 8.02 0.41 -12.87
N PRO A 103 8.91 0.06 -11.92
CA PRO A 103 10.10 0.84 -11.65
C PRO A 103 11.06 0.79 -12.84
N VAL A 104 11.67 1.94 -13.16
CA VAL A 104 12.71 2.11 -14.18
C VAL A 104 13.84 2.98 -13.62
N SER A 105 14.92 3.19 -14.38
CA SER A 105 16.07 3.99 -13.94
C SER A 105 16.51 4.98 -15.00
N ALA A 106 17.05 6.11 -14.55
CA ALA A 106 17.65 7.10 -15.42
C ALA A 106 18.85 6.52 -16.20
N PRO A 107 19.08 6.94 -17.46
CA PRO A 107 18.20 7.79 -18.25
C PRO A 107 16.96 7.02 -18.76
N PHE A 108 15.77 7.62 -18.63
CA PHE A 108 14.51 7.09 -19.14
C PHE A 108 13.71 8.23 -19.77
N GLN A 109 13.38 8.10 -21.05
CA GLN A 109 12.75 9.16 -21.85
C GLN A 109 11.22 9.15 -21.84
N PRO A 110 10.52 8.00 -21.86
CA PRO A 110 9.06 7.97 -21.77
C PRO A 110 8.56 8.64 -20.49
N SER A 111 7.25 8.97 -20.45
CA SER A 111 6.64 9.57 -19.26
C SER A 111 6.94 8.74 -18.00
N HIS A 112 7.31 9.44 -16.93
CA HIS A 112 7.65 8.85 -15.66
C HIS A 112 7.49 9.82 -14.48
N GLU A 113 7.19 9.26 -13.31
CA GLU A 113 7.32 9.95 -12.02
C GLU A 113 8.70 9.70 -11.41
N ARG A 114 9.29 10.71 -10.76
CA ARG A 114 10.46 10.51 -9.90
C ARG A 114 10.03 9.80 -8.62
N MET A 115 10.67 8.69 -8.28
CA MET A 115 10.40 7.98 -7.02
C MET A 115 10.75 8.85 -5.81
N SER A 116 11.79 9.68 -5.92
CA SER A 116 12.12 10.71 -4.93
C SER A 116 11.27 11.96 -5.14
N ARG A 117 10.01 11.93 -4.68
CA ARG A 117 9.10 13.08 -4.77
C ARG A 117 9.50 14.21 -3.82
N ASP A 118 9.26 15.44 -4.26
CA ASP A 118 9.58 16.66 -3.50
C ASP A 118 8.43 17.05 -2.55
N ASP A 119 7.20 16.62 -2.85
CA ASP A 119 5.95 16.99 -2.16
C ASP A 119 5.64 16.19 -0.89
N GLY A 120 6.62 15.45 -0.37
CA GLY A 120 6.42 14.51 0.74
C GLY A 120 6.11 15.17 2.07
#